data_AF-A0AAP4FAY8-F1
#
_entry.id   AF-A0AAP4FAY8-F1
#
_cell.length_a   1.000
_cell.length_b   1.000
_cell.length_c   1.000
_cell.angle_alpha   90.00
_cell.angle_beta   90.00
_cell.angle_gamma   90.00
#
_symmetry.space_group_name_H-M   'P 1'
#
loop_
_entity.id
_entity.type
_entity.pdbx_description
1 polymer ?
#
loop_
_entity_poly.entity_id
_entity_poly.type
_entity_poly.pdbx_seq_one_letter_code
_entity_poly.pdbx_strand_id
1 'polypeptide(L)'
;MIVAIISLVGSIMVAGAALWTNASSNRAADQRRKDDQAAADERRRADQATEDDRRKADDNRRERERREQLQREDYAHQRRAVTEYIRKMRAAEAERRAGPEDLEKYQQLFERYKDYLKDLELEVTHPEVCKCLEEWLERIDEAAKRLRKFRANFGGKGLPSEDITYVIEECPEDLQRSAKEHLHIPYDYNQLK
;
A
#
# COMPACT_ATOMS: atom_id res chain seq x y z
N MET A 1 14.48 -49.36 -92.32
CA MET A 1 14.28 -49.82 -90.93
C MET A 1 15.06 -48.99 -89.89
N ILE A 2 15.30 -47.68 -90.12
CA ILE A 2 16.05 -46.77 -89.21
C ILE A 2 15.14 -45.63 -88.67
N VAL A 3 14.04 -45.32 -89.36
CA VAL A 3 13.11 -44.22 -89.03
C VAL A 3 12.23 -44.51 -87.80
N ALA A 4 12.05 -45.78 -87.43
CA ALA A 4 11.20 -46.17 -86.29
C ALA A 4 11.87 -45.94 -84.91
N ILE A 5 13.21 -45.86 -84.84
CA ILE A 5 13.93 -45.70 -83.57
C ILE A 5 13.95 -44.22 -83.13
N ILE A 6 14.00 -43.27 -84.08
CA ILE A 6 14.04 -41.82 -83.79
C ILE A 6 12.69 -41.33 -83.22
N SER A 7 11.57 -41.89 -83.68
CA SER A 7 10.24 -41.57 -83.15
C SER A 7 10.03 -42.02 -81.71
N LEU A 8 10.67 -43.10 -81.27
CA LEU A 8 10.48 -43.65 -79.92
C LEU A 8 11.26 -42.86 -78.86
N VAL A 9 12.45 -42.34 -79.22
CA VAL A 9 13.28 -41.53 -78.31
C VAL A 9 12.69 -40.13 -78.09
N GLY A 10 12.07 -39.53 -79.13
CA GLY A 10 11.40 -38.23 -79.02
C GLY A 10 10.21 -38.24 -78.07
N SER A 11 9.42 -39.33 -78.05
CA SER A 11 8.26 -39.45 -77.16
C SER A 11 8.63 -39.65 -75.68
N ILE A 12 9.77 -40.30 -75.39
CA ILE A 12 10.25 -40.48 -74.01
C ILE A 12 10.81 -39.17 -73.44
N MET A 13 11.50 -38.36 -74.25
CA MET A 13 12.00 -37.05 -73.80
C MET A 13 10.88 -36.03 -73.54
N VAL A 14 9.82 -36.00 -74.36
CA VAL A 14 8.69 -35.08 -74.16
C VAL A 14 7.85 -35.47 -72.92
N ALA A 15 7.64 -36.76 -72.68
CA ALA A 15 6.96 -37.24 -71.47
C ALA A 15 7.80 -36.98 -70.19
N GLY A 16 9.12 -37.13 -70.26
CA GLY A 16 10.03 -36.81 -69.16
C GLY A 16 10.06 -35.32 -68.79
N ALA A 17 10.03 -34.43 -69.80
CA ALA A 17 9.99 -32.99 -69.60
C ALA A 17 8.68 -32.50 -68.96
N ALA A 18 7.53 -33.10 -69.33
CA ALA A 18 6.23 -32.78 -68.75
C ALA A 18 6.10 -33.24 -67.28
N LEU A 19 6.67 -34.40 -66.93
CA LEU A 19 6.73 -34.89 -65.54
C LEU A 19 7.63 -34.03 -64.65
N TRP A 20 8.77 -33.54 -65.19
CA TRP A 20 9.67 -32.67 -64.46
C TRP A 20 9.10 -31.26 -64.22
N THR A 21 8.42 -30.68 -65.21
CA THR A 21 7.78 -29.36 -65.08
C THR A 21 6.58 -29.38 -64.13
N ASN A 22 5.78 -30.45 -64.11
CA ASN A 22 4.72 -30.61 -63.11
C ASN A 22 5.27 -30.86 -61.70
N ALA A 23 6.34 -31.66 -61.56
CA ALA A 23 6.95 -31.91 -60.25
C ALA A 23 7.63 -30.66 -59.67
N SER A 24 8.25 -29.82 -60.50
CA SER A 24 8.84 -28.55 -60.06
C SER A 24 7.77 -27.50 -59.72
N SER A 25 6.68 -27.44 -60.50
CA SER A 25 5.53 -26.57 -60.23
C SER A 25 4.82 -26.95 -58.92
N ASN A 26 4.59 -28.24 -58.68
CA ASN A 26 3.99 -28.74 -57.44
C ASN A 26 4.87 -28.44 -56.21
N ARG A 27 6.20 -28.61 -56.32
CA ARG A 27 7.14 -28.23 -55.24
C ARG A 27 7.13 -26.73 -54.94
N ALA A 28 7.07 -25.89 -55.97
CA ALA A 28 6.97 -24.44 -55.80
C ALA A 28 5.63 -24.03 -55.15
N ALA A 29 4.53 -24.70 -55.50
CA ALA A 29 3.22 -24.47 -54.90
C ALA A 29 3.17 -24.91 -53.42
N ASP A 30 3.77 -26.07 -53.10
CA ASP A 30 3.84 -26.55 -51.71
C ASP A 30 4.77 -25.69 -50.84
N GLN A 31 5.83 -25.12 -51.42
CA GLN A 31 6.68 -24.17 -50.70
C GLN A 31 5.90 -22.89 -50.37
N ARG A 32 5.16 -22.32 -51.34
CA ARG A 32 4.30 -21.14 -51.10
C ARG A 32 3.26 -21.39 -50.01
N ARG A 33 2.63 -22.58 -49.98
CA ARG A 33 1.68 -22.94 -48.91
C ARG A 33 2.33 -22.97 -47.53
N LYS A 34 3.57 -23.46 -47.43
CA LYS A 34 4.33 -23.48 -46.17
C LYS A 34 4.72 -22.07 -45.73
N ASP A 35 5.15 -21.24 -46.67
CA ASP A 35 5.52 -19.85 -46.39
C ASP A 35 4.28 -19.04 -45.97
N ASP A 36 3.13 -19.24 -46.61
CA ASP A 36 1.85 -18.64 -46.25
C ASP A 36 1.37 -19.10 -44.86
N GLN A 37 1.53 -20.39 -44.53
CA GLN A 37 1.23 -20.92 -43.20
C GLN A 37 2.16 -20.35 -42.13
N ALA A 38 3.46 -20.28 -42.39
CA ALA A 38 4.43 -19.72 -41.47
C ALA A 38 4.15 -18.23 -41.20
N ALA A 39 3.84 -17.45 -42.25
CA ALA A 39 3.47 -16.05 -42.12
C ALA A 39 2.15 -15.87 -41.35
N ALA A 40 1.16 -16.74 -41.55
CA ALA A 40 -0.08 -16.71 -40.79
C ALA A 40 0.12 -17.05 -39.31
N ASP A 41 0.95 -18.05 -39.00
CA ASP A 41 1.28 -18.43 -37.63
C ASP A 41 2.09 -17.35 -36.92
N GLU A 42 3.00 -16.68 -37.63
CA GLU A 42 3.77 -15.55 -37.11
C GLU A 42 2.85 -14.37 -36.75
N ARG A 43 1.88 -14.03 -37.62
CA ARG A 43 0.86 -13.01 -37.31
C ARG A 43 0.03 -13.37 -36.09
N ARG A 44 -0.44 -14.63 -35.98
CA ARG A 44 -1.18 -15.07 -34.79
C ARG A 44 -0.36 -14.93 -33.51
N ARG A 45 0.93 -15.29 -33.55
CA ARG A 45 1.83 -15.13 -32.39
C ARG A 45 2.04 -13.67 -32.03
N ALA A 46 2.23 -12.79 -33.02
CA ALA A 46 2.38 -11.36 -32.80
C ALA A 46 1.11 -10.72 -32.21
N ASP A 47 -0.06 -11.12 -32.71
CA ASP A 47 -1.36 -10.67 -32.20
C ASP A 47 -1.58 -11.15 -30.76
N GLN A 48 -1.25 -12.41 -30.47
CA GLN A 48 -1.30 -12.97 -29.11
C GLN A 48 -0.37 -12.24 -28.14
N ALA A 49 0.88 -11.99 -28.53
CA ALA A 49 1.83 -11.25 -27.70
C ALA A 49 1.33 -9.83 -27.40
N THR A 50 0.78 -9.15 -28.41
CA THR A 50 0.22 -7.80 -28.26
C THR A 50 -0.97 -7.80 -27.30
N GLU A 51 -1.87 -8.78 -27.42
CA GLU A 51 -3.02 -8.91 -26.53
C GLU A 51 -2.61 -9.26 -25.09
N ASP A 52 -1.64 -10.15 -24.92
CA ASP A 52 -1.10 -10.50 -23.60
C ASP A 52 -0.41 -9.31 -22.93
N ASP A 53 0.32 -8.50 -23.69
CA ASP A 53 0.94 -7.26 -23.20
C ASP A 53 -0.12 -6.23 -22.78
N ARG A 54 -1.22 -6.12 -23.53
CA ARG A 54 -2.37 -5.26 -23.14
C ARG A 54 -3.01 -5.73 -21.85
N ARG A 55 -3.21 -7.03 -21.68
CA ARG A 55 -3.76 -7.61 -20.44
C ARG A 55 -2.87 -7.34 -19.24
N LYS A 56 -1.56 -7.58 -19.37
CA LYS A 56 -0.59 -7.29 -18.31
C LYS A 56 -0.57 -5.80 -17.95
N ALA A 57 -0.63 -4.91 -18.93
CA ALA A 57 -0.66 -3.47 -18.68
C ALA A 57 -1.92 -3.05 -17.91
N ASP A 58 -3.09 -3.60 -18.27
CA ASP A 58 -4.35 -3.32 -17.57
C ASP A 58 -4.35 -3.91 -16.15
N ASP A 59 -3.87 -5.13 -15.97
CA ASP A 59 -3.74 -5.77 -14.66
C ASP A 59 -2.80 -4.99 -13.73
N ASN A 60 -1.64 -4.55 -14.24
CA ASN A 60 -0.70 -3.72 -13.49
C ASN A 60 -1.32 -2.37 -13.10
N ARG A 61 -2.11 -1.76 -13.99
CA ARG A 61 -2.81 -0.51 -13.71
C ARG A 61 -3.84 -0.72 -12.59
N ARG A 62 -4.69 -1.75 -12.68
CA ARG A 62 -5.70 -2.07 -11.65
C ARG A 62 -5.05 -2.37 -10.30
N GLU A 63 -3.95 -3.11 -10.31
CA GLU A 63 -3.21 -3.43 -9.09
C GLU A 63 -2.64 -2.18 -8.42
N ARG A 64 -2.10 -1.25 -9.22
CA ARG A 64 -1.64 0.04 -8.74
C ARG A 64 -2.79 0.86 -8.14
N GLU A 65 -3.92 0.96 -8.84
CA GLU A 65 -5.10 1.69 -8.36
C GLU A 65 -5.61 1.10 -7.03
N ARG A 66 -5.66 -0.24 -6.90
CA ARG A 66 -6.02 -0.91 -5.64
C ARG A 66 -5.06 -0.58 -4.51
N ARG A 67 -3.75 -0.62 -4.75
CA ARG A 67 -2.75 -0.27 -3.73
C ARG A 67 -2.85 1.18 -3.29
N GLU A 68 -3.02 2.11 -4.24
CA GLU A 68 -3.21 3.53 -3.93
C GLU A 68 -4.50 3.75 -3.13
N GLN A 69 -5.57 3.02 -3.43
CA GLN A 69 -6.81 3.07 -2.65
C GLN A 69 -6.61 2.55 -1.22
N LEU A 70 -6.00 1.38 -1.07
CA LEU A 70 -5.70 0.79 0.25
C LEU A 70 -4.86 1.73 1.11
N GLN A 71 -3.84 2.37 0.51
CA GLN A 71 -3.04 3.37 1.21
C GLN A 71 -3.91 4.54 1.67
N ARG A 72 -4.76 5.11 0.81
CA ARG A 72 -5.65 6.23 1.18
C ARG A 72 -6.59 5.86 2.32
N GLU A 73 -7.14 4.64 2.28
CA GLU A 73 -8.03 4.12 3.33
C GLU A 73 -7.28 3.93 4.65
N ASP A 74 -6.06 3.38 4.61
CA ASP A 74 -5.20 3.23 5.78
C ASP A 74 -4.83 4.59 6.41
N TYR A 75 -4.39 5.56 5.60
CA TYR A 75 -4.15 6.92 6.08
C TYR A 75 -5.43 7.56 6.67
N ALA A 76 -6.60 7.32 6.08
CA ALA A 76 -7.86 7.82 6.61
C ALA A 76 -8.23 7.17 7.96
N HIS A 77 -7.95 5.88 8.10
CA HIS A 77 -8.11 5.15 9.34
C HIS A 77 -7.19 5.70 10.43
N GLN A 78 -5.89 5.84 10.16
CA GLN A 78 -4.91 6.39 11.10
C GLN A 78 -5.28 7.81 11.55
N ARG A 79 -5.72 8.67 10.62
CA ARG A 79 -6.21 10.03 10.96
C ARG A 79 -7.38 10.00 11.95
N ARG A 80 -8.33 9.09 11.75
CA ARG A 80 -9.51 8.94 12.64
C ARG A 80 -9.09 8.43 14.00
N ALA A 81 -8.23 7.42 14.06
CA ALA A 81 -7.70 6.87 15.30
C ALA A 81 -7.03 7.97 16.14
N VAL A 82 -6.05 8.68 15.59
CA VAL A 82 -5.36 9.77 16.31
C VAL A 82 -6.35 10.82 16.82
N THR A 83 -7.29 11.23 15.98
CA THR A 83 -8.31 12.23 16.36
C THR A 83 -9.19 11.74 17.52
N GLU A 84 -9.61 10.48 17.48
CA GLU A 84 -10.45 9.89 18.52
C GLU A 84 -9.71 9.82 19.85
N TYR A 85 -8.45 9.40 19.86
CA TYR A 85 -7.66 9.30 21.08
C TYR A 85 -7.32 10.67 21.67
N ILE A 86 -7.00 11.67 20.84
CA ILE A 86 -6.85 13.06 21.31
C ILE A 86 -8.15 13.55 21.97
N ARG A 87 -9.31 13.23 21.38
CA ARG A 87 -10.62 13.57 21.97
C ARG A 87 -10.82 12.88 23.33
N LYS A 88 -10.46 11.60 23.46
CA LYS A 88 -10.52 10.85 24.72
C LYS A 88 -9.60 11.45 25.79
N MET A 89 -8.39 11.86 25.41
CA MET A 89 -7.43 12.54 26.30
C MET A 89 -8.02 13.85 26.86
N ARG A 90 -8.49 14.74 25.97
CA ARG A 90 -9.11 16.01 26.36
C ARG A 90 -10.36 15.82 27.23
N ALA A 91 -11.17 14.81 26.94
CA ALA A 91 -12.34 14.50 27.76
C ALA A 91 -11.93 14.03 29.17
N ALA A 92 -10.94 13.13 29.27
CA ALA A 92 -10.41 12.68 30.56
C ALA A 92 -9.78 13.82 31.37
N GLU A 93 -9.14 14.76 30.69
CA GLU A 93 -8.61 15.96 31.34
C GLU A 93 -9.73 16.88 31.86
N ALA A 94 -10.79 17.09 31.08
CA ALA A 94 -11.96 17.84 31.51
C ALA A 94 -12.65 17.19 32.73
N GLU A 95 -12.76 15.85 32.74
CA GLU A 95 -13.23 15.09 33.90
C GLU A 95 -12.34 15.30 35.13
N ARG A 96 -11.01 15.31 34.97
CA ARG A 96 -10.07 15.60 36.06
C ARG A 96 -10.30 17.01 36.63
N ARG A 97 -10.42 18.00 35.74
CA ARG A 97 -10.69 19.42 36.07
C ARG A 97 -12.05 19.59 36.77
N ALA A 98 -12.98 18.64 36.60
CA ALA A 98 -14.24 18.65 37.32
C ALA A 98 -14.04 18.24 38.81
N GLY A 99 -14.23 19.19 39.71
CA GLY A 99 -14.17 18.99 41.16
C GLY A 99 -12.82 19.34 41.79
N PRO A 100 -12.59 18.97 43.06
CA PRO A 100 -11.37 19.33 43.77
C PRO A 100 -10.15 18.67 43.13
N GLU A 101 -9.03 19.39 43.13
CA GLU A 101 -7.75 18.87 42.68
C GLU A 101 -7.20 17.87 43.70
N ASP A 102 -6.86 16.68 43.21
CA ASP A 102 -6.34 15.57 44.00
C ASP A 102 -5.25 14.85 43.17
N LEU A 103 -4.16 14.49 43.84
CA LEU A 103 -3.07 13.70 43.28
C LEU A 103 -3.55 12.35 42.74
N GLU A 104 -4.58 11.76 43.35
CA GLU A 104 -5.14 10.50 42.85
C GLU A 104 -5.75 10.65 41.45
N LYS A 105 -6.42 11.77 41.18
CA LYS A 105 -6.96 12.07 39.84
C LYS A 105 -5.85 12.24 38.81
N TYR A 106 -4.74 12.88 39.17
CA TYR A 106 -3.58 12.99 38.29
C TYR A 106 -2.99 11.61 37.97
N GLN A 107 -2.86 10.75 38.99
CA GLN A 107 -2.34 9.40 38.81
C GLN A 107 -3.25 8.58 37.87
N GLN A 108 -4.56 8.62 38.08
CA GLN A 108 -5.53 7.96 37.21
C GLN A 108 -5.47 8.52 35.78
N LEU A 109 -5.28 9.83 35.61
CA LEU A 109 -5.17 10.45 34.29
C LEU A 109 -3.92 10.00 33.53
N PHE A 110 -2.78 9.89 34.20
CA PHE A 110 -1.55 9.37 33.57
C PHE A 110 -1.70 7.92 33.11
N GLU A 111 -2.29 7.05 33.93
CA GLU A 111 -2.53 5.66 33.52
C GLU A 111 -3.49 5.60 32.32
N ARG A 112 -4.58 6.40 32.33
CA ARG A 112 -5.49 6.48 31.18
C ARG A 112 -4.79 6.95 29.91
N TYR A 113 -3.97 8.01 29.99
CA TYR A 113 -3.22 8.49 28.82
C TYR A 113 -2.24 7.42 28.30
N LYS A 114 -1.58 6.70 29.21
CA LYS A 114 -0.68 5.60 28.84
C LYS A 114 -1.42 4.50 28.07
N ASP A 115 -2.61 4.13 28.54
CA ASP A 115 -3.45 3.15 27.86
C ASP A 115 -3.90 3.67 26.48
N TYR A 116 -4.35 4.94 26.41
CA TYR A 116 -4.72 5.57 25.14
C TYR A 116 -3.57 5.60 24.12
N LEU A 117 -2.35 5.90 24.55
CA LEU A 117 -1.19 5.92 23.66
C LEU A 117 -0.80 4.53 23.18
N LYS A 118 -0.86 3.51 24.05
CA LYS A 118 -0.61 2.12 23.66
C LYS A 118 -1.64 1.59 22.68
N ASP A 119 -2.91 1.89 22.92
CA ASP A 119 -3.96 1.48 21.99
C ASP A 119 -3.79 2.21 20.65
N LEU A 120 -3.38 3.48 20.66
CA LEU A 120 -3.11 4.24 19.44
C LEU A 120 -1.87 3.73 18.68
N GLU A 121 -0.83 3.26 19.39
CA GLU A 121 0.36 2.64 18.81
C GLU A 121 0.02 1.38 17.98
N LEU A 122 -1.04 0.65 18.36
CA LEU A 122 -1.52 -0.50 17.60
C LEU A 122 -2.23 -0.11 16.30
N GLU A 123 -2.78 1.12 16.24
CA GLU A 123 -3.60 1.60 15.12
C GLU A 123 -2.83 2.46 14.12
N VAL A 124 -1.69 3.02 14.53
CA VAL A 124 -0.89 3.95 13.73
C VAL A 124 0.42 3.30 13.30
N THR A 125 0.67 3.28 12.00
CA THR A 125 1.90 2.74 11.42
C THR A 125 2.82 3.81 10.87
N HIS A 126 2.40 5.08 10.85
CA HIS A 126 3.21 6.17 10.32
C HIS A 126 4.43 6.46 11.21
N PRO A 127 5.66 6.37 10.68
CA PRO A 127 6.89 6.34 11.49
C PRO A 127 7.08 7.57 12.38
N GLU A 128 6.83 8.77 11.86
CA GLU A 128 6.98 10.01 12.65
C GLU A 128 5.92 10.14 13.74
N VAL A 129 4.74 9.56 13.54
CA VAL A 129 3.70 9.56 14.57
C VAL A 129 4.02 8.49 15.62
N CYS A 130 4.46 7.30 15.21
CA CYS A 130 4.95 6.27 16.14
C CYS A 130 6.08 6.78 17.03
N LYS A 131 7.07 7.47 16.46
CA LYS A 131 8.15 8.11 17.23
C LYS A 131 7.61 9.11 18.25
N CYS A 132 6.65 9.94 17.86
CA CYS A 132 5.98 10.87 18.77
C CYS A 132 5.24 10.12 19.90
N LEU A 133 4.57 9.00 19.60
CA LEU A 133 3.90 8.16 20.61
C LEU A 133 4.89 7.54 21.60
N GLU A 134 6.00 6.99 21.11
CA GLU A 134 7.07 6.42 21.95
C GLU A 134 7.64 7.47 22.91
N GLU A 135 7.98 8.66 22.40
CA GLU A 135 8.49 9.77 23.21
C GLU A 135 7.49 10.17 24.31
N TRP A 136 6.19 10.23 24.00
CA TRP A 136 5.16 10.58 24.97
C TRP A 136 4.86 9.48 25.98
N LEU A 137 4.92 8.21 25.58
CA LEU A 137 4.82 7.07 26.51
C LEU A 137 5.92 7.13 27.57
N GLU A 138 7.15 7.43 27.18
CA GLU A 138 8.27 7.60 28.10
C GLU A 138 8.07 8.80 29.03
N ARG A 139 7.68 9.96 28.49
CA ARG A 139 7.44 11.18 29.28
C ARG A 139 6.33 10.99 30.31
N ILE A 140 5.25 10.30 29.93
CA ILE A 140 4.13 9.99 30.82
C ILE A 140 4.55 9.03 31.93
N ASP A 141 5.32 7.99 31.59
CA ASP A 141 5.79 7.02 32.59
C ASP A 141 6.73 7.70 33.61
N GLU A 142 7.60 8.59 33.15
CA GLU A 142 8.49 9.38 34.00
C GLU A 142 7.70 10.39 34.87
N ALA A 143 6.72 11.10 34.31
CA ALA A 143 5.85 11.99 35.06
C ALA A 143 5.04 11.23 36.14
N ALA A 144 4.51 10.06 35.80
CA ALA A 144 3.80 9.19 36.75
C ALA A 144 4.74 8.66 37.86
N LYS A 145 6.00 8.34 37.54
CA LYS A 145 7.02 7.99 38.55
C LYS A 145 7.33 9.17 39.46
N ARG A 146 7.49 10.38 38.93
CA ARG A 146 7.72 11.60 39.71
C ARG A 146 6.54 11.92 40.62
N LEU A 147 5.31 11.80 40.12
CA LEU A 147 4.09 11.97 40.92
C LEU A 147 4.03 10.99 42.09
N ARG A 148 4.34 9.71 41.85
CA ARG A 148 4.38 8.68 42.92
C ARG A 148 5.44 9.00 43.98
N LYS A 149 6.64 9.45 43.58
CA LYS A 149 7.69 9.89 44.52
C LYS A 149 7.25 11.11 45.32
N PHE A 150 6.62 12.10 44.67
CA PHE A 150 6.05 13.26 45.34
C PHE A 150 5.02 12.86 46.39
N ARG A 151 4.07 11.98 46.03
CA ARG A 151 3.06 11.45 46.95
C ARG A 151 3.69 10.76 48.16
N ALA A 152 4.73 9.96 47.97
CA ALA A 152 5.44 9.27 49.05
C ALA A 152 6.16 10.24 50.00
N ASN A 153 6.78 11.29 49.46
CA ASN A 153 7.56 12.25 50.24
C ASN A 153 6.70 13.24 51.03
N PHE A 154 5.56 13.66 50.47
CA PHE A 154 4.69 14.69 51.07
C PHE A 154 3.41 14.12 51.70
N GLY A 155 3.33 12.79 51.85
CA GLY A 155 2.16 12.12 52.43
C GLY A 155 0.86 12.38 51.66
N GLY A 156 0.96 12.58 50.35
CA GLY A 156 -0.17 12.92 49.48
C GLY A 156 -0.77 14.33 49.68
N LYS A 157 -0.07 15.23 50.38
CA LYS A 157 -0.51 16.62 50.53
C LYS A 157 0.15 17.53 49.50
N GLY A 158 -0.64 18.40 48.88
CA GLY A 158 -0.19 19.40 47.91
C GLY A 158 -0.46 19.02 46.47
N LEU A 159 -0.25 19.98 45.58
CA LEU A 159 -0.40 19.80 44.13
C LEU A 159 0.93 19.34 43.52
N PRO A 160 0.89 18.56 42.42
CA PRO A 160 2.09 18.21 41.69
C PRO A 160 2.73 19.47 41.09
N SER A 161 4.04 19.42 40.83
CA SER A 161 4.75 20.53 40.18
C SER A 161 4.21 20.78 38.77
N GLU A 162 4.33 22.02 38.30
CA GLU A 162 3.95 22.40 36.93
C GLU A 162 4.59 21.49 35.88
N ASP A 163 5.85 21.10 36.07
CA ASP A 163 6.56 20.16 35.19
C ASP A 163 5.87 18.80 35.03
N ILE A 164 5.17 18.32 36.07
CA ILE A 164 4.43 17.06 36.01
C ILE A 164 3.11 17.30 35.27
N THR A 165 2.43 18.42 35.53
CA THR A 165 1.14 18.72 34.90
C THR A 165 1.28 19.08 33.42
N TYR A 166 2.41 19.65 33.02
CA TYR A 166 2.67 20.06 31.63
C TYR A 166 2.60 18.89 30.65
N VAL A 167 3.02 17.69 31.08
CA VAL A 167 2.94 16.45 30.27
C VAL A 167 1.50 16.12 29.86
N ILE A 168 0.51 16.45 30.69
CA ILE A 168 -0.90 16.17 30.41
C ILE A 168 -1.47 17.14 29.37
N GLU A 169 -1.01 18.39 29.39
CA GLU A 169 -1.48 19.45 28.49
C GLU A 169 -0.80 19.36 27.12
N GLU A 170 0.51 19.13 27.08
CA GLU A 170 1.28 19.08 25.84
C GLU A 170 1.08 17.81 25.02
N CYS A 171 0.89 16.66 25.67
CA CYS A 171 0.76 15.37 24.98
C CYS A 171 -0.28 15.40 23.85
N PRO A 172 -1.55 15.80 24.09
CA PRO A 172 -2.53 15.88 23.02
C PRO A 172 -2.22 16.97 21.97
N GLU A 173 -1.49 18.02 22.32
CA GLU A 173 -1.12 19.10 21.40
C GLU A 173 0.00 18.69 20.44
N ASP A 174 1.05 18.06 20.96
CA ASP A 174 2.17 17.57 20.16
C ASP A 174 1.75 16.39 19.27
N LEU A 175 0.91 15.49 19.79
CA LEU A 175 0.33 14.42 18.98
C LEU A 175 -0.53 14.99 17.84
N GLN A 176 -1.34 16.03 18.12
CA GLN A 176 -2.10 16.74 17.09
C GLN A 176 -1.17 17.39 16.06
N ARG A 177 -0.07 18.01 16.50
CA ARG A 177 0.91 18.66 15.62
C ARG A 177 1.57 17.65 14.69
N SER A 178 2.09 16.55 15.24
CA SER A 178 2.72 15.46 14.48
C SER A 178 1.73 14.86 13.47
N ALA A 179 0.52 14.55 13.90
CA ALA A 179 -0.48 13.97 13.01
C ALA A 179 -0.98 14.94 11.94
N LYS A 180 -1.02 16.25 12.21
CA LYS A 180 -1.28 17.27 11.18
C LYS A 180 -0.17 17.29 10.13
N GLU A 181 1.08 17.28 10.57
CA GLU A 181 2.25 17.37 9.69
C GLU A 181 2.38 16.13 8.80
N HIS A 182 2.14 14.95 9.38
CA HIS A 182 2.48 13.66 8.75
C HIS A 182 1.29 12.85 8.23
N LEU A 183 0.11 12.99 8.83
CA LEU A 183 -1.12 12.30 8.38
C LEU A 183 -2.08 13.23 7.65
N HIS A 184 -1.77 14.54 7.59
CA HIS A 184 -2.60 15.59 6.98
C HIS A 184 -4.01 15.66 7.58
N ILE A 185 -4.14 15.58 8.91
CA ILE A 185 -5.42 15.77 9.61
C ILE A 185 -5.90 17.23 9.42
N PRO A 186 -7.13 17.48 8.90
CA PRO A 186 -7.67 18.83 8.79
C PRO A 186 -7.90 19.48 10.16
N TYR A 187 -7.77 20.80 10.24
CA TYR A 187 -7.75 21.59 11.49
C TYR A 187 -9.06 21.56 12.30
N ASP A 188 -10.14 21.03 11.73
CA ASP A 188 -11.49 21.19 12.26
C ASP A 188 -12.06 19.83 12.69
N TYR A 189 -12.01 19.57 13.99
CA TYR A 189 -12.60 18.39 14.65
C TYR A 189 -14.10 18.24 14.34
N ASN A 190 -14.79 19.29 13.88
CA ASN A 190 -16.19 19.24 13.51
C ASN A 190 -16.47 18.62 12.13
N GLN A 191 -15.44 18.40 11.30
CA GLN A 191 -15.59 17.86 9.94
C GLN A 191 -15.48 16.33 9.86
N LEU A 192 -15.19 15.64 10.97
CA LEU A 192 -15.15 14.18 11.05
C LEU A 192 -16.47 13.56 11.54
N LYS A 193 -17.60 14.24 11.31
CA LYS A 193 -18.95 13.73 11.59
C LYS A 193 -19.46 12.83 10.47
#